data_AF-A0A916M1H8-F1
#
_entry.id   AF-A0A916M1H8-F1
#
_cell.length_a   1.000
_cell.length_b   1.000
_cell.length_c   1.000
_cell.angle_alpha   90.00
_cell.angle_beta   90.00
_cell.angle_gamma   90.00
#
_symmetry.space_group_name_H-M   'P 1'
#
loop_
_entity.id
_entity.type
_entity.pdbx_description
1 polymer ?
#
loop_
_entity_poly.entity_id
_entity_poly.type
_entity_poly.pdbx_seq_one_letter_code
_entity_poly.pdbx_strand_id
1 'polypeptide(L)'
;MTNPNGIWVKRIGRAPIVFLVFLLVGCMSVSESKPAEPVSAEAIAAGDVENGRALFMGNHHFESGGPPCMGCHNVGENGLLGGGAMGPDLTNVSTRRSQAEVLEILSNAGPSLSPVMLPIYADFPLTAEEQADLVVFLEASAGQPESDKELLVLGISLAGFVAAVGALGFIYRGRLRSVRRALVNKAQKELP
;
A
#
# COMPACT_ATOMS: atom_id res chain seq x y z
N MET A 1 45.10 57.41 -4.71
CA MET A 1 45.70 56.57 -5.75
C MET A 1 46.71 55.69 -5.01
N THR A 2 46.58 54.38 -4.82
CA THR A 2 46.03 53.28 -5.62
C THR A 2 45.64 52.11 -4.69
N ASN A 3 44.58 51.37 -5.02
CA ASN A 3 44.39 49.95 -4.67
C ASN A 3 44.66 49.17 -5.96
N PRO A 4 45.40 48.04 -5.95
CA PRO A 4 44.70 46.77 -6.18
C PRO A 4 45.37 45.50 -5.56
N ASN A 5 44.52 44.65 -4.99
CA ASN A 5 44.39 43.20 -5.28
C ASN A 5 45.50 42.19 -4.89
N GLY A 6 45.07 41.19 -4.11
CA GLY A 6 45.76 39.91 -3.86
C GLY A 6 46.16 39.82 -2.39
N ILE A 7 45.56 39.00 -1.54
CA ILE A 7 45.61 37.54 -1.57
C ILE A 7 44.54 37.08 -0.57
N TRP A 8 43.41 36.55 -1.05
CA TRP A 8 42.29 36.10 -0.18
C TRP A 8 41.77 34.71 -0.58
N VAL A 9 42.67 33.80 -0.94
CA VAL A 9 42.25 32.41 -1.18
C VAL A 9 43.25 31.42 -0.61
N LYS A 10 42.70 30.49 0.19
CA LYS A 10 43.25 29.21 0.68
C LYS A 10 43.78 29.19 2.11
N ARG A 11 42.86 29.02 3.06
CA ARG A 11 43.00 27.97 4.09
C ARG A 11 41.65 27.56 4.70
N ILE A 12 40.68 27.20 3.85
CA ILE A 12 39.50 26.47 4.33
C ILE A 12 39.95 25.01 4.40
N GLY A 13 40.25 24.56 5.62
CA GLY A 13 40.70 23.20 5.91
C GLY A 13 39.69 22.18 5.38
N ARG A 14 40.20 21.10 4.77
CA ARG A 14 39.42 20.01 4.15
C ARG A 14 38.64 19.14 5.15
N ALA A 15 38.49 19.61 6.39
CA ALA A 15 37.90 18.87 7.50
C ALA A 15 36.36 18.81 7.53
N PRO A 16 35.58 19.82 7.09
CA PRO A 16 34.12 19.78 7.27
C PRO A 16 33.40 18.99 6.17
N ILE A 17 34.05 18.71 5.04
CA ILE A 17 33.44 17.99 3.90
C ILE A 17 33.34 16.48 4.18
N VAL A 18 34.32 15.92 4.91
CA VAL A 18 34.31 14.48 5.25
C VAL A 18 33.22 14.15 6.27
N PHE A 19 32.92 15.08 7.19
CA PHE A 19 31.90 14.88 8.23
C PHE A 19 30.46 14.95 7.67
N LEU A 20 30.25 15.74 6.62
CA LEU A 20 28.93 15.92 5.99
C LEU A 20 28.57 14.74 5.04
N VAL A 21 29.58 14.06 4.49
CA VAL A 21 29.37 12.83 3.71
C VAL A 21 29.04 11.63 4.61
N PHE A 22 29.66 11.54 5.79
CA PHE A 22 29.38 10.46 6.77
C PHE A 22 27.98 10.56 7.40
N LEU A 23 27.42 11.78 7.50
CA LEU A 23 26.05 12.00 8.01
C LEU A 23 24.95 11.75 6.96
N LEU A 24 25.29 11.78 5.66
CA LEU A 24 24.36 11.47 4.56
C LEU A 24 24.38 10.00 4.16
N VAL A 25 25.47 9.28 4.43
CA VAL A 25 25.56 7.82 4.29
C VAL A 25 25.16 7.19 5.62
N GLY A 26 23.89 7.35 5.99
CA GLY A 26 23.29 6.57 7.06
C GLY A 26 23.58 5.09 6.83
N CYS A 27 23.84 4.36 7.92
CA CYS A 27 24.04 2.92 7.91
C CYS A 27 22.82 2.24 7.27
N MET A 28 22.85 2.04 5.96
CA MET A 28 22.12 0.96 5.32
C MET A 28 22.83 -0.31 5.76
N SER A 29 22.36 -0.88 6.86
CA SER A 29 22.46 -2.32 7.06
C SER A 29 21.76 -2.94 5.86
N VAL A 30 22.55 -3.37 4.87
CA VAL A 30 22.08 -4.36 3.90
C VAL A 30 21.74 -5.57 4.75
N SER A 31 20.46 -5.77 5.00
CA SER A 31 19.97 -6.99 5.63
C SER A 31 20.37 -8.11 4.69
N GLU A 32 21.19 -9.04 5.17
CA GLU A 32 21.58 -10.22 4.42
C GLU A 32 20.30 -11.05 4.25
N SER A 33 19.72 -11.05 3.04
CA SER A 33 18.48 -11.74 2.75
C SER A 33 18.70 -13.24 2.84
N LYS A 34 18.38 -13.82 4.01
CA LYS A 34 18.22 -15.27 4.13
C LYS A 34 16.93 -15.64 3.41
N PRO A 35 16.97 -16.47 2.34
CA PRO A 35 15.76 -16.95 1.70
C PRO A 35 14.87 -17.65 2.72
N ALA A 36 13.56 -17.43 2.64
CA ALA A 36 12.61 -18.18 3.45
C ALA A 36 12.76 -19.67 3.09
N GLU A 37 12.90 -20.53 4.10
CA GLU A 37 12.83 -21.97 3.86
C GLU A 37 11.38 -22.34 3.53
N PRO A 38 11.15 -23.16 2.50
CA PRO A 38 9.81 -23.61 2.16
C PRO A 38 9.26 -24.49 3.29
N VAL A 39 8.03 -24.22 3.70
CA VAL A 39 7.35 -24.99 4.76
C VAL A 39 7.07 -26.44 4.32
N SER A 40 7.11 -27.39 5.27
CA SER A 40 6.83 -28.80 4.99
C SER A 40 5.34 -29.08 4.85
N ALA A 41 4.98 -30.18 4.19
CA ALA A 41 3.57 -30.58 4.02
C ALA A 41 2.88 -30.85 5.37
N GLU A 42 3.60 -31.38 6.37
CA GLU A 42 3.07 -31.61 7.72
C GLU A 42 2.75 -30.29 8.43
N ALA A 43 3.60 -29.28 8.26
CA ALA A 43 3.37 -27.96 8.82
C ALA A 43 2.21 -27.23 8.12
N ILE A 44 2.07 -27.37 6.79
CA ILE A 44 0.88 -26.87 6.08
C ILE A 44 -0.38 -27.55 6.61
N ALA A 45 -0.38 -28.87 6.80
CA ALA A 45 -1.52 -29.59 7.36
C ALA A 45 -1.88 -29.16 8.80
N ALA A 46 -0.93 -28.57 9.52
CA ALA A 46 -1.12 -28.01 10.86
C ALA A 46 -1.44 -26.49 10.85
N GLY A 47 -1.53 -25.85 9.68
CA GLY A 47 -1.80 -24.43 9.55
C GLY A 47 -3.17 -24.01 10.07
N ASP A 48 -3.28 -22.76 10.51
CA ASP A 48 -4.50 -22.12 11.02
C ASP A 48 -5.11 -21.18 9.96
N VAL A 49 -6.29 -21.55 9.47
CA VAL A 49 -7.07 -20.78 8.48
C VAL A 49 -7.41 -19.38 8.97
N GLU A 50 -7.75 -19.21 10.26
CA GLU A 50 -8.12 -17.90 10.80
C GLU A 50 -6.91 -17.01 11.00
N ASN A 51 -5.78 -17.56 11.43
CA ASN A 51 -4.54 -16.79 11.48
C ASN A 51 -4.06 -16.40 10.07
N GLY A 52 -4.14 -17.32 9.10
CA GLY A 52 -3.84 -17.06 7.69
C GLY A 52 -4.70 -15.93 7.13
N ARG A 53 -6.00 -15.93 7.45
CA ARG A 53 -6.91 -14.84 7.13
C ARG A 53 -6.49 -13.52 7.81
N ALA A 54 -6.13 -13.56 9.09
CA ALA A 54 -5.73 -12.38 9.85
C ALA A 54 -4.45 -11.74 9.29
N LEU A 55 -3.46 -12.55 8.91
CA LEU A 55 -2.23 -12.13 8.24
C LEU A 55 -2.51 -11.55 6.85
N PHE A 56 -3.31 -12.26 6.03
CA PHE A 56 -3.70 -11.80 4.70
C PHE A 56 -4.36 -10.41 4.75
N MET A 57 -5.29 -10.23 5.70
CA MET A 57 -6.04 -9.00 5.91
C MET A 57 -5.27 -7.94 6.70
N GLY A 58 -4.04 -8.20 7.13
CA GLY A 58 -3.24 -7.26 7.93
C GLY A 58 -3.83 -6.93 9.31
N ASN A 59 -4.72 -7.79 9.83
CA ASN A 59 -5.16 -7.71 11.23
C ASN A 59 -4.00 -8.16 12.15
N HIS A 60 -3.22 -9.14 11.70
CA HIS A 60 -1.94 -9.52 12.28
C HIS A 60 -0.82 -9.06 11.34
N HIS A 61 0.28 -8.58 11.94
CA HIS A 61 1.47 -8.20 11.18
C HIS A 61 2.34 -9.43 10.98
N PHE A 62 2.99 -9.52 9.83
CA PHE A 62 4.03 -10.53 9.62
C PHE A 62 5.22 -10.28 10.56
N GLU A 63 5.88 -11.34 11.01
CA GLU A 63 7.02 -11.26 11.91
C GLU A 63 8.17 -10.45 11.32
N SER A 64 8.45 -10.64 10.03
CA SER A 64 9.48 -9.88 9.30
C SER A 64 9.02 -8.47 8.90
N GLY A 65 7.78 -8.07 9.17
CA GLY A 65 7.28 -6.71 8.90
C GLY A 65 6.88 -6.42 7.45
N GLY A 66 6.66 -7.45 6.63
CA GLY A 66 6.16 -7.32 5.27
C GLY A 66 4.74 -6.71 5.21
N PRO A 67 4.34 -6.11 4.07
CA PRO A 67 2.99 -5.57 3.90
C PRO A 67 1.95 -6.70 3.81
N PRO A 68 0.73 -6.53 4.33
CA PRO A 68 -0.30 -7.57 4.23
C PRO A 68 -0.71 -7.81 2.78
N CYS A 69 -1.04 -9.06 2.45
CA CYS A 69 -1.39 -9.48 1.09
C CYS A 69 -2.61 -8.70 0.53
N MET A 70 -3.58 -8.35 1.39
CA MET A 70 -4.76 -7.59 0.98
C MET A 70 -4.46 -6.21 0.39
N GLY A 71 -3.25 -5.66 0.62
CA GLY A 71 -2.86 -4.38 0.04
C GLY A 71 -2.80 -4.42 -1.49
N CYS A 72 -2.57 -5.60 -2.07
CA CYS A 72 -2.49 -5.81 -3.51
C CYS A 72 -3.54 -6.79 -4.03
N HIS A 73 -3.88 -7.81 -3.25
CA HIS A 73 -4.74 -8.92 -3.66
C HIS A 73 -6.12 -8.89 -2.97
N ASN A 74 -7.08 -9.55 -3.60
CA ASN A 74 -8.38 -9.87 -3.02
C ASN A 74 -8.51 -11.38 -2.80
N VAL A 75 -9.32 -11.80 -1.83
CA VAL A 75 -9.69 -13.21 -1.60
C VAL A 75 -11.10 -13.23 -1.03
N GLY A 76 -12.03 -13.91 -1.70
CA GLY A 76 -13.40 -14.15 -1.30
C GLY A 76 -14.11 -12.88 -0.84
N GLU A 77 -15.08 -13.03 0.06
CA GLU A 77 -15.78 -11.90 0.68
C GLU A 77 -15.10 -11.41 1.97
N ASN A 78 -13.78 -11.20 1.91
CA ASN A 78 -13.02 -10.74 3.07
C ASN A 78 -12.88 -9.21 3.09
N GLY A 79 -13.24 -8.61 4.23
CA GLY A 79 -13.20 -7.16 4.44
C GLY A 79 -14.44 -6.43 3.92
N LEU A 80 -14.73 -5.26 4.51
CA LEU A 80 -15.92 -4.47 4.16
C LEU A 80 -15.88 -3.95 2.71
N LEU A 81 -14.69 -3.59 2.24
CA LEU A 81 -14.46 -3.02 0.92
C LEU A 81 -13.71 -4.00 -0.01
N GLY A 82 -13.49 -5.24 0.42
CA GLY A 82 -12.61 -6.20 -0.24
C GLY A 82 -11.12 -5.93 0.03
N GLY A 83 -10.27 -6.66 -0.69
CA GLY A 83 -8.84 -6.42 -0.79
C GLY A 83 -8.44 -5.55 -1.98
N GLY A 84 -7.16 -5.58 -2.33
CA GLY A 84 -6.58 -4.82 -3.42
C GLY A 84 -6.88 -5.42 -4.80
N ALA A 85 -6.81 -4.57 -5.83
CA ALA A 85 -7.02 -4.95 -7.23
C ALA A 85 -5.75 -4.79 -8.10
N MET A 86 -4.59 -4.55 -7.49
CA MET A 86 -3.32 -4.39 -8.20
C MET A 86 -2.70 -5.73 -8.56
N GLY A 87 -2.87 -6.72 -7.70
CA GLY A 87 -2.57 -8.12 -7.96
C GLY A 87 -3.81 -8.88 -8.46
N PRO A 88 -3.63 -10.10 -8.97
CA PRO A 88 -4.76 -10.98 -9.30
C PRO A 88 -5.60 -11.27 -8.06
N ASP A 89 -6.91 -11.45 -8.27
CA ASP A 89 -7.77 -12.04 -7.25
C ASP A 89 -7.29 -13.48 -6.97
N LEU A 90 -7.05 -13.78 -5.70
CA LEU A 90 -6.54 -15.05 -5.20
C LEU A 90 -7.66 -15.95 -4.67
N THR A 91 -8.92 -15.52 -4.75
CA THR A 91 -10.06 -16.42 -4.58
C THR A 91 -9.88 -17.61 -5.53
N ASN A 92 -10.15 -18.83 -5.04
CA ASN A 92 -10.00 -20.05 -5.84
C ASN A 92 -8.57 -20.29 -6.40
N VAL A 93 -7.52 -19.65 -5.85
CA VAL A 93 -6.15 -19.83 -6.39
C VAL A 93 -5.70 -21.30 -6.37
N SER A 94 -6.13 -22.08 -5.37
CA SER A 94 -5.86 -23.52 -5.25
C SER A 94 -6.47 -24.37 -6.36
N THR A 95 -7.45 -23.84 -7.12
CA THR A 95 -8.02 -24.51 -8.30
C THR A 95 -7.22 -24.22 -9.57
N ARG A 96 -6.38 -23.18 -9.56
CA ARG A 96 -5.62 -22.66 -10.71
C ARG A 96 -4.12 -22.93 -10.60
N ARG A 97 -3.63 -23.15 -9.38
CA ARG A 97 -2.22 -23.40 -9.05
C ARG A 97 -2.13 -24.55 -8.07
N SER A 98 -1.10 -25.35 -8.22
CA SER A 98 -0.76 -26.37 -7.23
C SER A 98 -0.29 -25.71 -5.92
N GLN A 99 -0.45 -26.43 -4.81
CA GLN A 99 0.08 -25.99 -3.51
C GLN A 99 1.58 -25.68 -3.56
N ALA A 100 2.34 -26.49 -4.32
CA ALA A 100 3.78 -26.27 -4.53
C ALA A 100 4.06 -24.92 -5.23
N GLU A 101 3.35 -24.58 -6.30
CA GLU A 101 3.52 -23.29 -6.99
C GLU A 101 3.14 -22.10 -6.09
N VAL A 102 2.10 -22.24 -5.25
CA VAL A 102 1.74 -21.20 -4.28
C VAL A 102 2.86 -21.03 -3.25
N LEU A 103 3.41 -22.13 -2.74
CA LEU A 103 4.50 -22.10 -1.78
C LEU A 103 5.78 -21.50 -2.36
N GLU A 104 6.13 -21.80 -3.62
CA GLU A 104 7.28 -21.20 -4.30
C GLU A 104 7.16 -19.67 -4.39
N ILE A 105 5.95 -19.16 -4.64
CA ILE A 105 5.67 -17.72 -4.67
C ILE A 105 5.80 -17.10 -3.26
N LEU A 106 5.26 -17.76 -2.23
CA LEU A 106 5.28 -17.25 -0.85
C LEU A 106 6.68 -17.27 -0.24
N SER A 107 7.45 -18.32 -0.49
CA SER A 107 8.83 -18.47 0.00
C SER A 107 9.86 -17.68 -0.81
N ASN A 108 9.49 -17.15 -1.99
CA ASN A 108 10.42 -16.66 -3.00
C ASN A 108 11.51 -17.69 -3.38
N ALA A 109 11.21 -18.98 -3.26
CA ALA A 109 12.12 -20.06 -3.58
C ALA A 109 11.52 -20.96 -4.64
N GLY A 110 12.18 -21.08 -5.80
CA GLY A 110 11.76 -21.97 -6.88
C GLY A 110 11.60 -21.28 -8.24
N PRO A 111 11.06 -21.98 -9.24
CA PRO A 111 10.83 -21.44 -10.58
C PRO A 111 9.62 -20.50 -10.67
N SER A 112 8.61 -20.66 -9.82
CA SER A 112 7.37 -19.87 -9.87
C SER A 112 7.48 -18.61 -9.02
N LEU A 113 8.15 -17.58 -9.55
CA LEU A 113 8.37 -16.32 -8.84
C LEU A 113 7.51 -15.18 -9.39
N SER A 114 7.03 -14.32 -8.50
CA SER A 114 6.33 -13.08 -8.90
C SER A 114 7.34 -11.93 -9.03
N PRO A 115 7.45 -11.27 -10.19
CA PRO A 115 8.37 -10.14 -10.35
C PRO A 115 8.00 -8.92 -9.48
N VAL A 116 6.74 -8.84 -9.03
CA VAL A 116 6.25 -7.74 -8.19
C VAL A 116 6.40 -8.08 -6.70
N MET A 117 6.10 -9.33 -6.29
CA MET A 117 6.20 -9.70 -4.87
C MET A 117 7.63 -10.02 -4.44
N LEU A 118 8.45 -10.59 -5.33
CA LEU A 118 9.81 -11.01 -5.02
C LEU A 118 10.65 -9.91 -4.36
N PRO A 119 10.79 -8.69 -4.91
CA PRO A 119 11.60 -7.66 -4.28
C PRO A 119 11.03 -7.19 -2.93
N ILE A 120 9.72 -7.30 -2.71
CA ILE A 120 9.09 -6.93 -1.44
C ILE A 120 9.44 -7.94 -0.36
N TYR A 121 9.24 -9.23 -0.64
CA TYR A 121 9.41 -10.30 0.34
C TYR A 121 10.83 -10.88 0.36
N ALA A 122 11.75 -10.41 -0.48
CA ALA A 122 13.18 -10.69 -0.35
C ALA A 122 13.78 -10.01 0.88
N ASP A 123 13.33 -8.78 1.19
CA ASP A 123 13.76 -8.03 2.38
C ASP A 123 12.94 -8.40 3.63
N PHE A 124 11.70 -8.87 3.43
CA PHE A 124 10.76 -9.21 4.50
C PHE A 124 10.23 -10.65 4.31
N PRO A 125 11.07 -11.69 4.47
CA PRO A 125 10.68 -13.08 4.20
C PRO A 125 9.58 -13.56 5.16
N LEU A 126 8.67 -14.40 4.66
CA LEU A 126 7.66 -15.07 5.49
C LEU A 126 8.29 -16.23 6.27
N THR A 127 7.86 -16.43 7.51
CA THR A 127 8.20 -17.62 8.31
C THR A 127 7.52 -18.87 7.76
N ALA A 128 7.96 -20.05 8.20
CA ALA A 128 7.35 -21.30 7.76
C ALA A 128 5.89 -21.42 8.25
N GLU A 129 5.64 -20.99 9.49
CA GLU A 129 4.30 -20.97 10.09
C GLU A 129 3.36 -20.02 9.33
N GLU A 130 3.79 -18.80 9.02
CA GLU A 130 2.99 -17.85 8.23
C GLU A 130 2.69 -18.39 6.83
N GLN A 131 3.65 -19.05 6.19
CA GLN A 131 3.44 -19.70 4.89
C GLN A 131 2.37 -20.80 5.00
N ALA A 132 2.44 -21.67 6.01
CA ALA A 132 1.44 -22.72 6.23
C ALA A 132 0.03 -22.15 6.41
N ASP A 133 -0.12 -21.15 7.29
CA ASP A 133 -1.39 -20.50 7.60
C ASP A 133 -1.99 -19.82 6.36
N LEU A 134 -1.16 -19.11 5.58
CA LEU A 134 -1.60 -18.49 4.33
C LEU A 134 -2.04 -19.53 3.30
N VAL A 135 -1.30 -20.65 3.16
CA VAL A 135 -1.66 -21.72 2.21
C VAL A 135 -3.02 -22.32 2.57
N VAL A 136 -3.24 -22.71 3.83
CA VAL A 136 -4.53 -23.31 4.22
C VAL A 136 -5.69 -22.33 4.11
N PHE A 137 -5.46 -21.03 4.38
CA PHE A 137 -6.47 -20.00 4.16
C PHE A 137 -6.84 -19.85 2.68
N LEU A 138 -5.83 -19.82 1.79
CA LEU A 138 -6.06 -19.73 0.35
C LEU A 138 -6.80 -20.98 -0.18
N GLU A 139 -6.48 -22.16 0.35
CA GLU A 139 -7.21 -23.40 0.04
C GLU A 139 -8.66 -23.36 0.52
N ALA A 140 -8.91 -22.86 1.74
CA ALA A 140 -10.25 -22.68 2.31
C ALA A 140 -11.11 -21.66 1.53
N SER A 141 -10.48 -20.80 0.71
CA SER A 141 -11.20 -19.89 -0.19
C SER A 141 -11.79 -20.57 -1.44
N ALA A 142 -11.44 -21.83 -1.71
CA ALA A 142 -11.95 -22.56 -2.87
C ALA A 142 -13.48 -22.72 -2.82
N GLY A 143 -14.13 -22.45 -3.95
CA GLY A 143 -15.58 -22.45 -4.09
C GLY A 143 -16.27 -21.16 -3.65
N GLN A 144 -15.54 -20.20 -3.07
CA GLN A 144 -16.11 -18.89 -2.75
C GLN A 144 -16.31 -18.07 -4.03
N PRO A 145 -17.37 -17.22 -4.09
CA PRO A 145 -17.51 -16.27 -5.17
C PRO A 145 -16.39 -15.23 -5.11
N GLU A 146 -15.82 -14.90 -6.26
CA GLU A 146 -14.96 -13.72 -6.42
C GLU A 146 -15.79 -12.49 -6.01
N SER A 147 -15.25 -11.64 -5.13
CA SER A 147 -16.02 -10.51 -4.62
C SER A 147 -15.83 -9.26 -5.49
N ASP A 148 -16.90 -8.85 -6.15
CA ASP A 148 -16.95 -7.55 -6.83
C ASP A 148 -17.55 -6.49 -5.89
N LYS A 149 -16.67 -5.69 -5.28
CA LYS A 149 -17.05 -4.57 -4.40
C LYS A 149 -16.98 -3.22 -5.13
N GLU A 150 -16.70 -3.18 -6.43
CA GLU A 150 -16.47 -1.94 -7.18
C GLU A 150 -17.71 -1.03 -7.15
N LEU A 151 -18.90 -1.60 -7.40
CA LEU A 151 -20.15 -0.84 -7.36
C LEU A 151 -20.47 -0.28 -5.97
N LEU A 152 -20.11 -0.99 -4.91
CA LEU A 152 -20.31 -0.53 -3.54
C LEU A 152 -19.36 0.64 -3.23
N VAL A 153 -18.08 0.51 -3.59
CA VAL A 153 -17.08 1.58 -3.43
C VAL A 153 -17.48 2.81 -4.24
N LEU A 154 -17.95 2.63 -5.48
CA LEU A 154 -18.45 3.71 -6.32
C LEU A 154 -19.68 4.39 -5.68
N GLY A 155 -20.63 3.60 -5.18
CA GLY A 155 -21.83 4.10 -4.52
C GLY A 155 -21.52 4.96 -3.28
N ILE A 156 -20.62 4.46 -2.41
CA ILE A 156 -20.17 5.20 -1.22
C ILE A 156 -19.41 6.47 -1.62
N SER A 157 -18.54 6.38 -2.62
CA SER A 157 -17.76 7.52 -3.11
C SER A 157 -18.66 8.61 -3.70
N LEU A 158 -19.65 8.23 -4.51
CA LEU A 158 -20.62 9.15 -5.09
C LEU A 158 -21.50 9.79 -4.01
N ALA A 159 -21.98 8.99 -3.05
CA ALA A 159 -22.76 9.50 -1.91
C ALA A 159 -21.94 10.51 -1.09
N GLY A 160 -20.69 10.21 -0.79
CA GLY A 160 -19.77 11.12 -0.10
C GLY A 160 -19.53 12.41 -0.88
N PHE A 161 -19.33 12.32 -2.20
CA PHE A 161 -19.17 13.48 -3.06
C PHE A 161 -20.42 14.38 -3.09
N VAL A 162 -21.60 13.78 -3.28
CA VAL A 162 -22.88 14.52 -3.29
C VAL A 162 -23.12 15.19 -1.94
N ALA A 163 -22.84 14.50 -0.83
CA ALA A 163 -22.95 15.07 0.51
C ALA A 163 -21.99 16.25 0.72
N ALA A 164 -20.73 16.12 0.29
CA ALA A 164 -19.74 17.21 0.37
C ALA A 164 -20.15 18.42 -0.48
N VAL A 165 -20.60 18.21 -1.72
CA VAL A 165 -21.09 19.27 -2.61
C VAL A 165 -22.34 19.94 -2.02
N GLY A 166 -23.28 19.15 -1.48
CA GLY A 166 -24.48 19.66 -0.83
C GLY A 166 -24.15 20.50 0.40
N ALA A 167 -23.23 20.05 1.25
CA ALA A 167 -22.76 20.79 2.41
C ALA A 167 -22.06 22.10 2.01
N LEU A 168 -21.15 22.08 1.03
CA LEU A 168 -20.51 23.29 0.50
C LEU A 168 -21.56 24.24 -0.08
N GLY A 169 -22.49 23.74 -0.89
CA GLY A 169 -23.57 24.53 -1.45
C GLY A 169 -24.42 25.21 -0.35
N PHE A 170 -24.75 24.47 0.71
CA PHE A 170 -25.51 24.98 1.84
C PHE A 170 -24.73 26.02 2.66
N ILE A 171 -23.45 25.79 2.96
CA ILE A 171 -22.58 26.71 3.71
C ILE A 171 -22.36 28.01 2.90
N TYR A 172 -22.06 27.89 1.62
CA TYR A 172 -21.74 29.02 0.75
C TYR A 172 -22.97 29.68 0.10
N ARG A 173 -24.20 29.18 0.32
CA ARG A 173 -25.44 29.72 -0.27
C ARG A 173 -25.65 31.23 -0.04
N GLY A 174 -25.12 31.76 1.06
CA GLY A 174 -25.22 33.17 1.44
C GLY A 174 -24.11 34.06 0.86
N ARG A 175 -22.96 33.48 0.48
CA ARG A 175 -21.74 34.24 0.17
C ARG A 175 -21.87 35.10 -1.07
N LEU A 176 -22.49 34.58 -2.13
CA LEU A 176 -22.67 35.31 -3.39
C LEU A 176 -23.96 36.16 -3.42
N ARG A 177 -24.83 36.02 -2.43
CA ARG A 177 -26.10 36.77 -2.36
C ARG A 177 -25.89 38.25 -2.05
N SER A 178 -24.86 38.61 -1.28
CA SER A 178 -24.52 40.01 -0.98
C SER A 178 -24.06 40.76 -2.24
N VAL A 179 -23.13 40.18 -3.01
CA VAL A 179 -22.64 40.75 -4.28
C VAL A 179 -23.75 40.86 -5.30
N ARG A 180 -24.59 39.82 -5.45
CA ARG A 180 -25.75 39.86 -6.36
C ARG A 180 -26.71 40.99 -6.00
N ARG A 181 -27.07 41.16 -4.72
CA ARG A 181 -27.94 42.26 -4.29
C ARG A 181 -27.34 43.62 -4.62
N ALA A 182 -26.04 43.80 -4.40
CA ALA A 182 -25.36 45.06 -4.73
C ALA A 182 -25.41 45.37 -6.23
N LEU A 183 -25.14 44.38 -7.09
CA LEU A 183 -25.18 44.55 -8.55
C LEU A 183 -26.60 44.83 -9.07
N VAL A 184 -27.62 44.11 -8.58
CA VAL A 184 -29.03 44.32 -8.98
C VAL A 184 -29.52 45.71 -8.57
N ASN A 185 -29.22 46.13 -7.33
CA ASN A 185 -29.61 47.46 -6.85
C ASN A 185 -28.94 48.58 -7.67
N LYS A 186 -27.68 48.37 -8.10
CA LYS A 186 -27.00 49.32 -8.99
C LYS A 186 -27.68 49.38 -10.36
N ALA A 187 -27.94 48.23 -10.98
CA ALA A 187 -28.61 48.16 -12.28
C ALA A 187 -30.00 48.80 -12.27
N GLN A 188 -30.81 48.59 -11.22
CA GLN A 188 -32.12 49.23 -11.09
C GLN A 188 -32.06 50.76 -10.96
N LYS A 189 -30.99 51.30 -10.38
CA LYS A 189 -30.80 52.77 -10.28
C LYS A 189 -30.36 53.40 -11.61
N GLU A 190 -29.79 52.61 -12.52
CA GLU A 190 -29.29 53.07 -13.82
C GLU A 190 -30.30 52.87 -14.96
N LEU A 191 -31.46 52.25 -14.69
CA LEU A 191 -32.55 52.13 -15.65
C LEU A 191 -33.40 53.42 -15.67
N PRO A 192 -33.69 53.99 -16.85
CA PRO A 192 -34.48 55.23 -17.01
C PRO A 192 -35.96 55.07 -16.67
#